data_AF-A0A485PKF4-F1
#
_entry.id   AF-A0A485PKF4-F1
#
_cell.length_a   1.000
_cell.length_b   1.000
_cell.length_c   1.000
_cell.angle_alpha   90.00
_cell.angle_beta   90.00
_cell.angle_gamma   90.00
#
_symmetry.space_group_name_H-M   'P 1'
#
loop_
_entity.id
_entity.type
_entity.pdbx_description
1 polymer ?
#
loop_
_entity_poly.entity_id
_entity_poly.type
_entity_poly.pdbx_seq_one_letter_code
_entity_poly.pdbx_strand_id
1 'polypeptide(L)'
;MGAINEKTQGPLAPFSIGFAVTVDILAGGAVSGACMNPARAFGPAVVANHWDFHWIYWLGPLLGSLLVGVLIRFIIGDGKTRLIFKGR
;
A
#
# COMPACT_ATOMS: atom_id res chain seq x y z
N MET A 1 1.95 4.14 17.67
CA MET A 1 2.06 4.97 16.46
C MET A 1 3.01 4.25 15.49
N GLY A 2 2.51 3.32 14.66
CA GLY A 2 3.37 2.37 13.92
C GLY A 2 3.18 2.34 12.39
N ALA A 3 2.36 3.22 11.83
CA ALA A 3 2.05 3.22 10.40
C ALA A 3 3.05 4.02 9.54
N ILE A 4 3.79 4.95 10.17
CA ILE A 4 4.70 5.89 9.50
C ILE A 4 6.06 5.87 10.20
N ASN A 5 7.13 5.93 9.41
CA ASN A 5 8.50 5.96 9.93
C ASN A 5 8.72 7.18 10.83
N GLU A 6 9.49 7.01 11.91
CA GLU A 6 9.92 8.03 12.88
C GLU A 6 10.56 9.26 12.23
N LYS A 7 11.27 9.07 11.12
CA LYS A 7 11.93 10.17 10.40
C LYS A 7 10.99 10.98 9.51
N THR A 8 9.84 10.41 9.13
CA THR A 8 8.90 11.02 8.17
C THR A 8 7.53 11.31 8.78
N GLN A 9 7.39 11.15 10.09
CA GLN A 9 6.16 11.47 10.79
C GLN A 9 6.08 12.97 11.04
N GLY A 10 5.19 13.62 10.28
CA GLY A 10 4.92 15.05 10.36
C GLY A 10 3.50 15.38 9.91
N PRO A 11 3.07 16.66 10.05
CA PRO A 11 1.68 17.06 9.80
C PRO A 11 1.20 16.81 8.36
N LEU A 12 2.11 16.80 7.39
CA LEU A 12 1.80 16.57 5.97
C LEU A 12 1.73 15.09 5.60
N ALA A 13 2.17 14.17 6.45
CA ALA A 13 2.14 12.73 6.18
C ALA A 13 0.76 12.20 5.77
N PRO A 14 -0.36 12.49 6.47
CA PRO A 14 -1.69 12.04 6.04
C PRO A 14 -2.10 12.60 4.68
N PHE A 15 -1.69 13.82 4.35
CA PHE A 15 -1.98 14.44 3.06
C PHE A 15 -1.21 13.76 1.93
N SER A 16 0.07 13.45 2.13
CA SER A 16 0.87 12.68 1.17
C SER A 16 0.30 11.27 0.94
N ILE A 17 -0.17 10.60 2.00
CA ILE A 17 -0.83 9.29 1.87
C ILE A 17 -2.14 9.42 1.07
N GLY A 18 -2.95 10.45 1.35
CA GLY A 18 -4.18 10.72 0.61
C GLY A 18 -3.93 10.94 -0.88
N PHE A 19 -2.92 11.75 -1.23
CA PHE A 19 -2.55 11.97 -2.62
C PHE A 19 -2.04 10.71 -3.32
N ALA A 20 -1.29 9.86 -2.63
CA ALA A 20 -0.87 8.59 -3.19
C ALA A 20 -2.07 7.71 -3.59
N VAL A 21 -3.10 7.67 -2.74
CA VAL A 21 -4.36 6.96 -3.05
C VAL A 21 -5.11 7.62 -4.21
N THR A 22 -5.14 8.95 -4.29
CA THR A 22 -5.77 9.65 -5.43
C THR A 22 -5.10 9.29 -6.75
N VAL A 23 -3.77 9.31 -6.80
CA VAL A 23 -2.99 8.94 -7.99
C VAL A 23 -3.28 7.48 -8.38
N ASP A 24 -3.34 6.59 -7.40
CA ASP A 24 -3.71 5.19 -7.67
C ASP A 24 -5.10 5.06 -8.28
N ILE A 25 -6.10 5.77 -7.74
CA ILE A 25 -7.46 5.75 -8.29
C ILE A 25 -7.48 6.25 -9.73
N LEU A 26 -6.71 7.29 -10.04
CA LEU A 26 -6.61 7.80 -11.41
C LEU A 26 -5.93 6.79 -12.36
N ALA A 27 -4.95 6.02 -11.87
CA ALA A 27 -4.22 5.04 -12.67
C ALA A 27 -4.99 3.71 -12.84
N GLY A 28 -5.57 3.18 -11.76
CA GLY A 28 -6.15 1.83 -11.69
C GLY A 28 -7.67 1.81 -11.57
N GLY A 29 -8.34 2.96 -11.46
CA GLY A 29 -9.77 3.05 -11.23
C GLY A 29 -10.61 2.37 -12.30
N ALA A 30 -10.22 2.51 -13.57
CA ALA A 30 -10.92 1.87 -14.70
C ALA A 30 -10.70 0.35 -14.79
N VAL A 31 -9.68 -0.18 -14.11
CA VAL A 31 -9.31 -1.61 -14.19
C VAL A 31 -10.03 -2.42 -13.11
N SER A 32 -9.98 -1.96 -11.85
CA SER A 32 -10.52 -2.70 -10.70
C SER A 32 -11.21 -1.81 -9.66
N GLY A 33 -11.53 -0.56 -10.00
CA GLY A 33 -12.00 0.42 -9.02
C GLY A 33 -10.93 0.82 -7.98
N ALA A 34 -9.65 0.51 -8.26
CA ALA A 34 -8.48 0.88 -7.47
C ALA A 34 -8.61 0.55 -5.97
N CYS A 35 -9.18 -0.62 -5.66
CA CYS A 35 -9.38 -1.04 -4.29
C CYS A 35 -8.14 -1.75 -3.73
N MET A 36 -7.15 -0.98 -3.30
CA MET A 36 -5.90 -1.48 -2.69
C MET A 36 -6.05 -1.90 -1.22
N ASN A 37 -7.28 -2.04 -0.74
CA ASN A 37 -7.58 -2.31 0.67
C ASN A 37 -8.62 -3.43 0.76
N PRO A 38 -8.22 -4.64 1.22
CA PRO A 38 -9.14 -5.78 1.31
C PRO A 38 -10.36 -5.50 2.19
N ALA A 39 -10.21 -4.76 3.29
CA ALA A 39 -11.32 -4.39 4.18
C ALA A 39 -12.29 -3.42 3.48
N ARG A 40 -11.78 -2.48 2.68
CA ARG A 40 -12.61 -1.59 1.84
C ARG A 40 -13.39 -2.39 0.79
N ALA A 41 -12.76 -3.39 0.17
CA ALA A 41 -13.43 -4.24 -0.82
C ALA A 41 -14.48 -5.16 -0.18
N PHE A 42 -14.23 -5.64 1.04
CA PHE A 42 -15.07 -6.62 1.72
C PHE A 42 -16.46 -6.09 2.09
N GLY A 43 -16.56 -4.86 2.61
CA GLY A 43 -17.85 -4.30 3.03
C GLY A 43 -18.92 -4.29 1.94
N PRO A 44 -18.67 -3.68 0.77
CA PRO A 44 -19.61 -3.70 -0.35
C PRO A 44 -19.88 -5.11 -0.90
N ALA A 45 -18.89 -6.00 -0.91
CA ALA A 45 -19.05 -7.39 -1.37
C ALA A 45 -20.07 -8.15 -0.50
N VAL A 46 -20.02 -7.96 0.82
CA VAL A 46 -20.99 -8.56 1.76
C VAL A 46 -22.39 -7.98 1.55
N VAL A 47 -22.51 -6.65 1.47
CA VAL A 47 -23.83 -5.98 1.36
C VAL A 47 -24.51 -6.25 0.01
N ALA A 48 -23.74 -6.24 -1.08
CA ALA A 48 -24.25 -6.52 -2.42
C ALA A 48 -24.29 -8.02 -2.75
N ASN A 49 -23.81 -8.87 -1.84
CA ASN A 49 -23.61 -10.32 -2.03
C ASN A 49 -22.89 -10.67 -3.35
N HIS A 50 -21.89 -9.87 -3.70
CA HIS A 50 -21.15 -9.98 -4.96
C HIS A 50 -19.69 -10.33 -4.68
N TRP A 51 -19.32 -11.57 -5.01
CA TRP A 51 -18.02 -12.17 -4.64
C TRP A 51 -17.11 -12.46 -5.83
N ASP A 52 -17.54 -12.11 -7.05
CA ASP A 52 -16.77 -12.38 -8.25
C ASP A 52 -15.40 -11.72 -8.18
N PHE A 53 -14.37 -12.55 -8.38
CA PHE A 53 -12.96 -12.18 -8.33
C PHE A 53 -12.51 -11.48 -7.02
N HIS A 54 -13.28 -11.61 -5.94
CA HIS A 54 -13.01 -10.91 -4.68
C HIS A 54 -11.64 -11.26 -4.08
N TRP A 55 -11.18 -12.49 -4.31
CA TRP A 55 -9.86 -12.97 -3.86
C TRP A 55 -8.69 -12.11 -4.37
N ILE A 56 -8.83 -11.46 -5.54
CA ILE A 56 -7.79 -10.60 -6.11
C ILE A 56 -7.55 -9.37 -5.21
N TYR A 57 -8.59 -8.85 -4.57
CA TYR A 57 -8.49 -7.74 -3.63
C TYR A 57 -7.82 -8.13 -2.30
N TRP A 58 -7.58 -9.42 -2.05
CA TRP A 58 -6.75 -9.90 -0.96
C TRP A 58 -5.32 -10.16 -1.43
N LEU A 59 -5.16 -11.00 -2.45
CA LEU A 59 -3.82 -11.39 -2.91
C LEU A 59 -3.04 -10.22 -3.49
N GLY A 60 -3.67 -9.35 -4.29
CA GLY A 60 -3.01 -8.21 -4.91
C GLY A 60 -2.37 -7.25 -3.89
N PRO A 61 -3.17 -6.66 -2.97
CA PRO A 61 -2.63 -5.73 -1.96
C PRO A 61 -1.60 -6.37 -1.01
N LEU A 62 -1.80 -7.63 -0.62
CA LEU A 62 -0.87 -8.33 0.28
C LEU A 62 0.49 -8.59 -0.39
N LEU A 63 0.49 -9.10 -1.63
CA LEU A 63 1.74 -9.33 -2.36
C LEU A 63 2.44 -8.01 -2.72
N GLY A 64 1.68 -7.00 -3.16
CA GLY A 64 2.21 -5.68 -3.48
C GLY A 64 2.84 -5.00 -2.27
N SER A 65 2.14 -4.98 -1.12
CA SER A 65 2.68 -4.40 0.12
C SER A 65 3.90 -5.15 0.65
N LEU A 66 3.92 -6.48 0.55
CA LEU A 66 5.09 -7.28 0.92
C LEU A 66 6.31 -6.93 0.05
N LEU A 67 6.14 -6.91 -1.28
CA LEU A 67 7.20 -6.61 -2.23
C LEU A 67 7.75 -5.21 -2.00
N VAL A 68 6.88 -4.20 -1.93
CA VAL A 68 7.29 -2.80 -1.69
C VAL A 68 7.95 -2.64 -0.32
N GLY A 69 7.41 -3.28 0.73
CA GLY A 69 7.99 -3.24 2.06
C GLY A 69 9.41 -3.81 2.09
N VAL A 70 9.65 -4.90 1.38
CA VAL A 70 10.98 -5.51 1.22
C VAL A 70 11.91 -4.60 0.42
N LEU A 71 11.47 -4.04 -0.70
CA LEU A 71 12.26 -3.11 -1.51
C LEU A 71 12.68 -1.87 -0.72
N ILE A 72 11.75 -1.23 -0.01
CA ILE A 72 12.04 -0.05 0.81
C ILE A 72 13.05 -0.40 1.90
N ARG A 73 12.93 -1.55 2.56
CA ARG A 73 13.90 -1.98 3.58
C ARG A 73 15.30 -2.22 2.99
N PHE A 74 15.40 -2.78 1.79
CA PHE A 74 16.70 -3.03 1.16
C PHE A 74 17.36 -1.78 0.58
N ILE A 75 16.58 -0.81 0.09
CA ILE A 75 17.08 0.40 -0.55
C ILE A 75 17.27 1.54 0.46
N ILE A 76 16.26 1.80 1.29
CA ILE A 76 16.14 2.99 2.16
C ILE A 76 16.27 2.63 3.66
N GLY A 77 16.18 1.34 4.01
CA GLY A 77 16.25 0.88 5.40
C GLY A 77 17.58 1.16 6.10
N ASP A 78 17.61 0.89 7.41
CA ASP A 78 18.79 1.14 8.25
C ASP A 78 20.03 0.37 7.79
N GLY A 79 21.23 0.85 8.16
CA GLY A 79 22.53 0.32 7.69
C GLY A 79 22.78 -1.19 7.91
N LYS A 80 21.97 -1.85 8.75
CA LYS A 80 21.97 -3.32 8.90
C LYS A 80 21.24 -4.05 7.78
N THR A 81 20.18 -3.45 7.22
CA THR A 81 19.27 -4.04 6.22
C THR A 81 19.54 -3.50 4.81
N ARG A 82 20.20 -2.34 4.70
CA ARG A 82 20.58 -1.70 3.44
C ARG A 82 21.70 -2.48 2.75
N LEU A 83 21.39 -3.13 1.62
CA LEU A 83 22.37 -3.89 0.84
C LEU A 83 23.07 -3.05 -0.23
N ILE A 84 22.33 -2.14 -0.87
CA ILE A 84 22.82 -1.46 -2.09
C ILE A 84 23.71 -0.25 -1.78
N PHE A 85 23.46 0.47 -0.69
CA PHE A 85 24.22 1.68 -0.34
C PHE A 85 24.88 1.58 1.04
N LYS A 86 25.46 0.44 1.43
CA LYS A 86 25.93 0.19 2.81
C LYS A 86 27.10 1.10 3.31
N GLY A 87 27.60 2.04 2.50
CA GLY A 87 28.80 2.84 2.80
C GLY A 87 28.68 4.36 2.58
N ARG A 88 27.47 4.94 2.61
CA ARG A 88 27.25 6.40 2.67
C ARG A 88 26.28 6.76 3.79
#